data_AF-A0A7X0T4V3-F1
#
_entry.id   AF-A0A7X0T4V3-F1
#
_cell.length_a   1.000
_cell.length_b   1.000
_cell.length_c   1.000
_cell.angle_alpha   90.00
_cell.angle_beta   90.00
_cell.angle_gamma   90.00
#
_symmetry.space_group_name_H-M   'P 1'
#
loop_
_entity.id
_entity.type
_entity.pdbx_description
1 polymer ?
#
loop_
_entity_poly.entity_id
_entity_poly.type
_entity_poly.pdbx_seq_one_letter_code
_entity_poly.pdbx_strand_id
1 'polypeptide(L)'
;MTKKLSAFLYFDAENYFEKKILLAMQSEPLKNKNQEIIGSKYTVIVWEDATDYGDQSISNIGDTYKVKVVGKYLKKIDSPSEVKLINPSGIVYGEFRNQLSVSAKDIIFI
;
A
#
# COMPACT_ATOMS: atom_id res chain seq x y z
N MET A 1 31.57 -0.95 -13.31
CA MET A 1 30.22 -1.46 -12.96
C MET A 1 29.52 -0.39 -12.12
N THR A 2 28.39 0.13 -12.61
CA THR A 2 27.62 1.16 -11.90
C THR A 2 26.90 0.54 -10.70
N LYS A 3 27.08 1.13 -9.52
CA LYS A 3 26.53 0.61 -8.25
C LYS A 3 25.24 1.37 -7.90
N LYS A 4 24.31 0.70 -7.20
CA LYS A 4 23.07 1.29 -6.66
C LYS A 4 22.09 1.89 -7.68
N LEU A 5 22.03 1.36 -8.91
CA LEU A 5 21.03 1.80 -9.90
C LEU A 5 19.58 1.68 -9.41
N SER A 6 19.29 0.71 -8.54
CA SER A 6 17.97 0.56 -7.93
C SER A 6 17.53 1.75 -7.07
N ALA A 7 18.46 2.56 -6.56
CA ALA A 7 18.13 3.78 -5.79
C ALA A 7 17.53 4.90 -6.66
N PHE A 8 17.65 4.78 -7.98
CA PHE A 8 17.07 5.71 -8.94
C PHE A 8 15.76 5.19 -9.55
N LEU A 9 15.33 3.99 -9.18
CA LEU A 9 14.03 3.46 -9.58
C LEU A 9 12.97 3.98 -8.61
N TYR A 10 11.92 4.58 -9.17
CA TYR A 10 10.75 5.06 -8.45
C TYR A 10 9.55 4.18 -8.80
N PHE A 11 8.75 3.85 -7.80
CA PHE A 11 7.45 3.21 -8.00
C PHE A 11 6.36 4.25 -7.90
N ASP A 12 5.61 4.41 -8.99
CA ASP A 12 4.50 5.35 -9.10
C ASP A 12 3.26 4.81 -8.39
N ALA A 13 3.23 4.99 -7.08
CA ALA A 13 2.15 4.50 -6.25
C ALA A 13 0.84 5.24 -6.49
N GLU A 14 0.88 6.52 -6.89
CA GLU A 14 -0.33 7.30 -7.18
C GLU A 14 -1.06 6.69 -8.37
N ASN A 15 -0.39 6.55 -9.51
CA ASN A 15 -0.99 5.96 -10.71
C ASN A 15 -1.32 4.47 -10.52
N TYR A 16 -0.52 3.74 -9.73
CA TYR A 16 -0.77 2.33 -9.46
C TYR A 16 -2.09 2.09 -8.72
N PHE A 17 -2.39 2.89 -7.69
CA PHE A 17 -3.59 2.72 -6.87
C PHE A 17 -4.80 3.51 -7.38
N GLU A 18 -4.64 4.47 -8.28
CA GLU A 18 -5.72 5.34 -8.77
C GLU A 18 -6.92 4.56 -9.35
N LYS A 19 -6.64 3.51 -10.11
CA LYS A 19 -7.66 2.69 -10.81
C LYS A 19 -8.05 1.43 -10.04
N LYS A 20 -7.76 1.38 -8.74
CA LYS A 20 -8.06 0.22 -7.89
C LYS A 20 -9.07 0.60 -6.83
N ILE A 21 -10.02 -0.30 -6.56
CA ILE A 21 -10.85 -0.23 -5.37
C ILE A 21 -10.14 -1.04 -4.28
N LEU A 22 -9.86 -0.39 -3.16
CA LEU A 22 -9.18 -1.00 -2.03
C LEU A 22 -10.16 -1.18 -0.88
N LEU A 23 -10.19 -2.37 -0.28
CA LEU A 23 -10.90 -2.61 0.97
C LEU A 23 -9.90 -2.73 2.12
N ALA A 24 -10.05 -1.92 3.15
CA ALA A 24 -9.36 -2.12 4.42
C ALA A 24 -10.01 -3.30 5.15
N MET A 25 -9.20 -4.32 5.42
CA MET A 25 -9.64 -5.56 6.05
C MET A 25 -9.32 -5.57 7.55
N GLN A 26 -8.16 -5.02 7.91
CA GLN A 26 -7.65 -5.05 9.28
C GLN A 26 -6.81 -3.80 9.55
N SER A 27 -6.74 -3.43 10.83
CA SER A 27 -5.93 -2.32 11.33
C SER A 27 -5.14 -2.76 12.55
N GLU A 28 -3.86 -2.38 12.63
CA GLU A 28 -3.00 -2.61 13.79
C GLU A 28 -2.13 -1.38 14.09
N PRO A 29 -1.70 -1.15 15.35
CA PRO A 29 -0.78 -0.06 15.68
C PRO A 29 0.54 -0.20 14.92
N LEU A 30 1.03 0.89 14.33
CA LEU A 30 2.37 0.92 13.77
C LEU A 30 3.37 1.21 14.90
N LYS A 31 4.29 0.28 15.14
CA LYS A 31 5.32 0.41 16.17
C LYS A 31 6.71 0.64 15.57
N ASN A 32 7.53 1.44 16.24
CA ASN A 32 8.95 1.57 15.91
C ASN A 32 9.77 0.44 16.55
N LYS A 33 11.11 0.50 16.40
CA LYS A 33 12.02 -0.50 16.97
C LYS A 33 11.97 -0.57 18.51
N ASN A 34 11.60 0.51 19.16
CA ASN A 34 11.46 0.61 20.62
C ASN A 34 10.05 0.22 21.10
N GLN A 35 9.22 -0.36 20.23
CA GLN A 35 7.83 -0.73 20.48
C GLN A 35 6.85 0.44 20.75
N GLU A 36 7.29 1.68 20.54
CA GLU A 36 6.45 2.87 20.67
C GLU A 36 5.49 2.95 19.49
N ILE A 37 4.23 3.31 19.76
CA ILE A 37 3.22 3.51 18.71
C ILE A 37 3.51 4.83 18.01
N ILE A 38 3.88 4.74 16.73
CA ILE A 38 4.22 5.88 15.86
C ILE A 38 3.16 6.15 14.77
N GLY A 39 2.07 5.39 14.77
CA GLY A 39 0.97 5.58 13.83
C GLY A 39 0.10 4.33 13.70
N SER A 40 -0.42 4.12 12.50
CA SER A 40 -1.33 3.02 12.18
C SER A 40 -0.86 2.26 10.94
N LYS A 41 -1.24 0.99 10.85
CA LYS A 41 -0.97 0.12 9.72
C LYS A 41 -2.26 -0.59 9.34
N TYR A 42 -2.61 -0.53 8.06
CA TYR A 42 -3.83 -1.13 7.52
C TYR A 42 -3.46 -2.23 6.55
N THR A 43 -4.09 -3.39 6.67
CA THR A 43 -4.07 -4.43 5.64
C THR A 43 -5.20 -4.12 4.69
N VAL A 44 -4.86 -3.76 3.45
CA VAL A 44 -5.81 -3.52 2.37
C VAL A 44 -5.74 -4.65 1.35
N ILE A 45 -6.87 -4.95 0.72
CA ILE A 45 -6.95 -5.87 -0.41
C ILE A 45 -7.39 -5.09 -1.65
N VAL A 46 -6.83 -5.44 -2.81
CA VAL A 46 -7.33 -4.98 -4.11
C VAL A 46 -8.61 -5.73 -4.42
N TRP A 47 -9.74 -5.04 -4.33
CA TRP A 47 -11.06 -5.59 -4.62
C TRP A 47 -11.37 -5.54 -6.10
N GLU A 48 -11.09 -4.39 -6.73
CA GLU A 48 -11.17 -4.21 -8.18
C GLU A 48 -9.88 -3.59 -8.70
N ASP A 49 -9.50 -4.01 -9.91
CA ASP A 49 -8.34 -3.49 -10.62
C ASP A 49 -8.71 -3.17 -12.07
N ALA A 50 -8.85 -1.88 -12.38
CA ALA A 50 -9.09 -1.37 -13.72
C ALA A 50 -7.82 -0.83 -14.39
N THR A 51 -6.63 -1.17 -13.88
CA THR A 51 -5.36 -0.80 -14.50
C THR A 51 -5.14 -1.58 -15.79
N ASP A 52 -4.83 -0.87 -16.88
CA ASP A 52 -4.39 -1.49 -18.14
C ASP A 52 -2.88 -1.73 -18.08
N TYR A 53 -2.49 -3.00 -17.94
CA TYR A 53 -1.09 -3.42 -17.93
C TYR A 53 -0.54 -3.70 -19.35
N GLY A 54 -1.33 -3.49 -20.40
CA GLY A 54 -1.00 -3.90 -21.77
C GLY A 54 -1.21 -5.39 -22.04
N ASP A 55 -1.65 -6.14 -21.03
CA ASP A 55 -1.97 -7.57 -21.08
C ASP A 55 -3.26 -7.82 -20.28
N GLN A 56 -4.31 -8.26 -20.97
CA GLN A 56 -5.64 -8.49 -20.38
C GLN A 56 -5.68 -9.69 -19.42
N SER A 57 -4.64 -10.53 -19.41
CA SER A 57 -4.54 -11.64 -18.46
C SER A 57 -4.00 -11.22 -17.09
N ILE A 58 -3.47 -10.00 -16.97
CA ILE A 58 -2.88 -9.49 -15.74
C ILE A 58 -3.93 -8.70 -14.95
N SER A 59 -4.06 -9.06 -13.68
CA SER A 59 -4.82 -8.31 -12.69
C SER A 59 -4.22 -8.53 -11.32
N ASN A 60 -4.23 -7.50 -10.48
CA ASN A 60 -3.78 -7.61 -9.08
C ASN A 60 -4.97 -7.75 -8.12
N ILE A 61 -6.16 -8.13 -8.60
CA ILE A 61 -7.31 -8.43 -7.73
C ILE A 61 -6.92 -9.55 -6.75
N GLY A 62 -7.24 -9.34 -5.48
CA GLY A 62 -6.90 -10.24 -4.39
C GLY A 62 -5.52 -9.98 -3.76
N ASP A 63 -4.67 -9.15 -4.37
CA ASP A 63 -3.42 -8.75 -3.74
C ASP A 63 -3.67 -7.99 -2.45
N THR A 64 -2.79 -8.21 -1.47
CA THR A 64 -2.86 -7.54 -0.18
C THR A 64 -1.63 -6.69 0.08
N TYR A 65 -1.84 -5.51 0.65
CA TYR A 65 -0.77 -4.59 1.02
C TYR A 65 -0.90 -4.14 2.47
N LYS A 66 0.23 -4.05 3.16
CA LYS A 66 0.32 -3.43 4.49
C LYS A 66 0.70 -1.96 4.31
N VAL A 67 -0.30 -1.08 4.42
CA VAL A 67 -0.14 0.37 4.27
C VAL A 67 0.21 0.99 5.61
N LYS A 68 1.37 1.63 5.71
CA LYS A 68 1.83 2.35 6.90
C LYS A 68 1.38 3.81 6.83
N VAL A 69 0.78 4.31 7.91
CA VAL A 69 0.35 5.70 8.05
C VAL A 69 0.93 6.26 9.35
N VAL A 70 1.97 7.08 9.23
CA VAL A 70 2.73 7.63 10.36
C VAL A 70 1.99 8.83 10.96
N GLY A 71 2.00 8.94 12.29
CA GLY A 71 1.42 10.09 13.01
C GLY A 71 -0.12 10.14 13.03
N LYS A 72 -0.80 9.12 12.51
CA LYS A 72 -2.26 9.02 12.53
C LYS A 72 -2.73 7.97 13.52
N TYR A 73 -3.76 8.31 14.29
CA TYR A 73 -4.43 7.38 15.19
C TYR A 73 -5.00 6.18 14.43
N LEU A 74 -5.01 5.03 15.09
CA LEU A 74 -5.58 3.81 14.57
C LEU A 74 -7.10 3.93 14.49
N LYS A 75 -7.66 3.74 13.30
CA LYS A 75 -9.10 3.55 13.09
C LYS A 75 -9.36 2.05 13.07
N LYS A 76 -10.25 1.57 13.92
CA LYS A 76 -10.61 0.15 13.99
C LYS A 76 -11.43 -0.23 12.75
N ILE A 77 -11.10 -1.39 12.17
CA ILE A 77 -11.89 -2.01 11.10
C ILE A 77 -12.79 -3.08 11.73
N ASP A 78 -14.09 -2.84 11.73
CA ASP A 78 -15.08 -3.84 12.19
C ASP A 78 -15.63 -4.69 11.03
N SER A 79 -15.61 -4.14 9.81
CA SER A 79 -15.99 -4.82 8.56
C SER A 79 -15.14 -4.30 7.39
N PRO A 80 -14.95 -5.09 6.32
CA PRO A 80 -14.31 -4.62 5.10
C PRO A 80 -14.92 -3.30 4.65
N SER A 81 -14.08 -2.28 4.50
CA SER A 81 -14.53 -0.91 4.19
C SER A 81 -13.70 -0.34 3.05
N GLU A 82 -14.34 0.34 2.11
CA GLU A 82 -13.65 0.96 1.00
C GLU A 82 -12.75 2.11 1.49
N VAL A 83 -11.54 2.18 0.95
CA VAL A 83 -10.54 3.16 1.35
C VAL A 83 -9.80 3.77 0.18
N LYS A 84 -9.43 5.04 0.35
CA LYS A 84 -8.51 5.76 -0.55
C LYS A 84 -7.23 6.14 0.19
N LEU A 85 -6.09 5.87 -0.46
CA LEU A 85 -4.77 6.27 0.03
C LEU A 85 -4.46 7.71 -0.36
N ILE A 86 -3.98 8.52 0.58
CA ILE A 86 -3.58 9.91 0.33
C ILE A 86 -2.06 10.00 0.22
N ASN A 87 -1.59 10.51 -0.92
CA ASN A 87 -0.17 10.59 -1.31
C ASN A 87 0.58 9.28 -0.99
N PRO A 88 0.17 8.15 -1.60
CA PRO A 88 0.84 6.88 -1.39
C PRO A 88 2.27 6.91 -1.94
N SER A 89 3.14 6.11 -1.34
CA SER A 89 4.50 5.86 -1.78
C SER A 89 4.81 4.38 -1.62
N GLY A 90 5.65 3.86 -2.51
CA GLY A 90 5.96 2.44 -2.57
C GLY A 90 7.44 2.19 -2.74
N ILE A 91 7.94 1.15 -2.09
CA ILE A 91 9.27 0.59 -2.35
C ILE A 91 9.07 -0.83 -2.85
N VAL A 92 9.46 -1.08 -4.10
CA VAL A 92 9.49 -2.42 -4.68
C VAL A 92 10.74 -3.15 -4.20
N TYR A 93 10.57 -4.37 -3.72
CA TYR A 93 11.64 -5.21 -3.20
C TYR A 93 11.40 -6.69 -3.50
N GLY A 94 12.28 -7.55 -3.00
CA GLY A 94 12.31 -8.98 -3.32
C GLY A 94 13.20 -9.28 -4.53
N GLU A 95 13.68 -10.52 -4.62
CA GLU A 95 14.57 -10.98 -5.70
C GLU A 95 13.94 -10.78 -7.08
N PHE A 96 12.64 -11.06 -7.19
CA PHE A 96 11.84 -10.91 -8.40
C PHE A 96 11.13 -9.55 -8.52
N ARG A 97 11.38 -8.60 -7.61
CA ARG A 97 10.72 -7.27 -7.58
C ARG A 97 9.19 -7.34 -7.57
N ASN A 98 8.65 -8.34 -6.89
CA ASN A 98 7.21 -8.62 -6.82
C ASN A 98 6.61 -8.29 -5.43
N GLN A 99 7.39 -7.69 -4.53
CA GLN A 99 6.91 -7.29 -3.22
C GLN A 99 6.90 -5.76 -3.10
N LEU A 100 5.86 -5.20 -2.49
CA LEU A 100 5.66 -3.76 -2.38
C LEU A 100 5.47 -3.36 -0.91
N SER A 101 6.32 -2.46 -0.41
CA SER A 101 6.10 -1.81 0.88
C SER A 101 5.43 -0.48 0.65
N VAL A 102 4.21 -0.31 1.18
CA VAL A 102 3.38 0.88 0.95
C VAL A 102 3.36 1.77 2.20
N SER A 103 3.53 3.07 2.00
CA SER A 103 3.26 4.10 3.00
C SER A 103 2.34 5.16 2.42
N ALA A 104 1.48 5.76 3.23
CA ALA A 104 0.61 6.86 2.80
C ALA A 104 0.59 7.97 3.86
N LYS A 105 0.26 9.19 3.44
CA LYS A 105 0.08 10.35 4.34
C LYS A 105 -1.19 10.20 5.18
N ASP A 106 -2.24 9.64 4.59
CA ASP A 106 -3.51 9.36 5.27
C ASP A 106 -4.28 8.25 4.56
N ILE A 107 -5.32 7.76 5.22
CA ILE A 107 -6.30 6.83 4.68
C ILE A 107 -7.72 7.36 4.96
N ILE A 108 -8.48 7.53 3.88
CA ILE A 108 -9.87 7.99 3.92
C ILE A 108 -10.76 6.77 3.73
N PHE A 109 -11.74 6.63 4.61
CA PHE A 109 -12.81 5.63 4.50
C PHE A 109 -13.97 6.27 3.74
N ILE A 110 -14.49 5.55 2.75
CA ILE A 110 -15.57 6.01 1.85
C ILE A 110 -16.92 5.54 2.38
#